data_AF-A0A238UE02-F1
#
_entry.id   AF-A0A238UE02-F1
#
_cell.length_a   1.000
_cell.length_b   1.000
_cell.length_c   1.000
_cell.angle_alpha   90.00
_cell.angle_beta   90.00
_cell.angle_gamma   90.00
#
_symmetry.space_group_name_H-M   'P 1'
#
loop_
_entity.id
_entity.type
_entity.pdbx_description
1 polymer ?
#
loop_
_entity_poly.entity_id
_entity_poly.type
_entity_poly.pdbx_seq_one_letter_code
_entity_poly.pdbx_strand_id
1 'polypeptide(L)'
;MYIVFIIIITFGSVIFLANYYSSKKVLIRKLKEIPNASVNNLKTNQLTKITGKALHINEPLIAPFSKRKCVFYRIKIEQKKHNGNTPTWVTVAKEEKIQPFFLMKNGEYVMVQPSQDLKNFKAHLVVDKKHSTSTFNGASPEFQKLLDRYHIKSKAFLGFNKSLRYKEAIVEINEEITVAGIGKWKNLNEPIEGYTYSKIATLESNDNQKLLITDLPKERINKK
;
A
#
# COMPACT_ATOMS: atom_id res chain seq x y z
N MET A 1 -44.75 -0.07 -13.28
CA MET A 1 -43.83 1.07 -13.54
C MET A 1 -43.09 1.52 -12.27
N TYR A 2 -43.79 1.86 -11.17
CA TYR A 2 -43.15 2.31 -9.91
C TYR A 2 -42.13 1.35 -9.28
N ILE A 3 -42.40 0.04 -9.26
CA ILE A 3 -41.49 -0.97 -8.70
C ILE A 3 -40.14 -0.99 -9.45
N VAL A 4 -40.16 -0.83 -10.77
CA VAL A 4 -38.96 -0.79 -11.61
C VAL A 4 -38.12 0.46 -11.30
N PHE A 5 -38.77 1.62 -11.12
CA PHE A 5 -38.07 2.85 -10.72
C PHE A 5 -37.41 2.74 -9.34
N ILE A 6 -38.08 2.14 -8.36
CA ILE A 6 -37.52 1.91 -7.01
C ILE A 6 -36.30 0.98 -7.08
N ILE A 7 -36.36 -0.08 -7.90
CA ILE A 7 -35.22 -1.00 -8.09
C ILE A 7 -34.03 -0.27 -8.73
N ILE A 8 -34.26 0.60 -9.71
CA ILE A 8 -33.19 1.37 -10.36
C ILE A 8 -32.56 2.37 -9.37
N ILE A 9 -33.35 3.09 -8.58
CA ILE A 9 -32.86 4.05 -7.59
C ILE A 9 -32.07 3.35 -6.48
N THR A 10 -32.58 2.24 -5.97
CA THR A 10 -31.89 1.45 -4.93
C THR A 10 -30.59 0.86 -5.45
N PHE A 11 -30.58 0.27 -6.64
CA PHE A 11 -29.38 -0.28 -7.26
C PHE A 11 -28.34 0.82 -7.57
N GLY A 12 -28.79 1.97 -8.08
CA GLY A 12 -27.96 3.15 -8.30
C GLY A 12 -27.34 3.67 -6.99
N SER A 13 -28.12 3.75 -5.92
CA SER A 13 -27.65 4.14 -4.59
C SER A 13 -26.61 3.17 -4.03
N VAL A 14 -26.84 1.85 -4.15
CA VAL A 14 -25.88 0.82 -3.71
C VAL A 14 -24.56 0.91 -4.48
N ILE A 15 -24.61 1.06 -5.80
CA ILE A 15 -23.39 1.25 -6.63
C ILE A 15 -22.67 2.53 -6.24
N PHE A 16 -23.41 3.62 -6.01
CA PHE A 16 -22.85 4.91 -5.60
C PHE A 16 -22.14 4.79 -4.24
N LEU A 17 -22.79 4.20 -3.25
CA LEU A 17 -22.24 3.98 -1.91
C LEU A 17 -21.01 3.07 -1.95
N ALA A 18 -21.09 1.94 -2.65
CA ALA A 18 -19.94 1.02 -2.80
C ALA A 18 -18.74 1.73 -3.45
N ASN A 19 -19.01 2.59 -4.44
CA ASN A 19 -17.98 3.40 -5.08
C ASN A 19 -17.44 4.51 -4.20
N TYR A 20 -18.27 5.15 -3.38
CA TYR A 20 -17.89 6.26 -2.50
C TYR A 20 -17.04 5.78 -1.33
N TYR A 21 -17.43 4.67 -0.70
CA TYR A 21 -16.75 4.08 0.45
C TYR A 21 -15.56 3.18 0.08
N SER A 22 -15.18 3.10 -1.21
CA SER A 22 -13.96 2.42 -1.61
C SER A 22 -12.76 3.00 -0.86
N SER A 23 -12.01 2.16 -0.16
CA SER A 23 -10.88 2.58 0.69
C SER A 23 -9.86 3.45 -0.06
N LYS A 24 -9.73 3.22 -1.38
CA LYS A 24 -8.94 4.06 -2.30
C LYS A 24 -9.46 5.51 -2.34
N LYS A 25 -10.74 5.71 -2.63
CA LYS A 25 -11.32 7.05 -2.80
C LYS A 25 -11.33 7.83 -1.49
N VAL A 26 -11.62 7.15 -0.37
CA VAL A 26 -11.54 7.75 0.97
C VAL A 26 -10.12 8.24 1.27
N LEU A 27 -9.09 7.42 0.99
CA LEU A 27 -7.69 7.82 1.19
C LEU A 27 -7.31 9.01 0.30
N ILE A 28 -7.66 8.98 -0.99
CA ILE A 28 -7.38 10.08 -1.93
C ILE A 28 -8.05 11.38 -1.47
N ARG A 29 -9.32 11.33 -1.05
CA ARG A 29 -10.06 12.52 -0.59
C ARG A 29 -9.39 13.15 0.63
N LYS A 30 -9.03 12.32 1.63
CA LYS A 30 -8.28 12.78 2.81
C LYS A 30 -6.95 13.41 2.42
N LEU A 31 -6.18 12.79 1.53
CA LEU A 31 -4.91 13.36 1.09
C LEU A 31 -5.08 14.69 0.35
N LYS A 32 -6.16 14.87 -0.44
CA LYS A 32 -6.44 16.14 -1.13
C LYS A 32 -6.72 17.30 -0.17
N GLU A 33 -7.33 17.01 0.98
CA GLU A 33 -7.64 18.00 2.02
C GLU A 33 -6.39 18.43 2.81
N ILE A 34 -5.34 17.58 2.84
CA ILE A 34 -4.11 17.84 3.60
C ILE A 34 -3.15 18.74 2.78
N PRO A 35 -2.56 19.79 3.38
CA PRO A 35 -1.62 20.68 2.69
C PRO A 35 -0.30 19.96 2.36
N ASN A 36 0.20 20.19 1.14
CA ASN A 36 1.52 19.71 0.72
C ASN A 36 2.59 20.67 1.25
N ALA A 37 3.60 20.14 1.95
CA ALA A 37 4.70 20.94 2.47
C ALA A 37 6.04 20.60 1.78
N SER A 38 6.98 21.54 1.85
CA SER A 38 8.42 21.24 1.74
C SER A 38 8.92 20.71 3.07
N VAL A 39 10.09 20.06 3.08
CA VAL A 39 10.68 19.54 4.31
C VAL A 39 11.03 20.68 5.26
N ASN A 40 11.61 21.76 4.71
CA ASN A 40 11.96 22.96 5.48
C ASN A 40 10.77 23.69 6.11
N ASN A 41 9.59 23.66 5.48
CA ASN A 41 8.39 24.32 6.02
C ASN A 41 7.54 23.39 6.89
N LEU A 42 8.10 22.26 7.33
CA LEU A 42 7.40 21.32 8.20
C LEU A 42 7.10 21.97 9.56
N LYS A 43 5.82 22.18 9.85
CA LYS A 43 5.36 22.68 11.15
C LYS A 43 5.16 21.53 12.12
N THR A 44 5.71 21.67 13.32
CA THR A 44 5.54 20.69 14.41
C THR A 44 4.07 20.54 14.78
N ASN A 45 3.63 19.31 15.01
CA ASN A 45 2.25 18.92 15.37
C ASN A 45 1.19 19.26 14.31
N GLN A 46 1.58 19.62 13.09
CA GLN A 46 0.65 19.85 12.00
C GLN A 46 0.54 18.61 11.10
N LEU A 47 -0.70 18.25 10.75
CA LEU A 47 -0.96 17.27 9.70
C LEU A 47 -0.55 17.84 8.34
N THR A 48 0.43 17.21 7.70
CA THR A 48 0.92 17.59 6.39
C THR A 48 1.10 16.38 5.49
N LYS A 49 1.25 16.60 4.18
CA LYS A 49 1.66 15.59 3.22
C LYS A 49 2.93 16.01 2.51
N ILE A 50 3.78 15.05 2.22
CA ILE A 50 5.02 15.24 1.48
C ILE A 50 5.06 14.18 0.37
N THR A 51 5.39 14.63 -0.83
CA THR A 51 5.67 13.77 -1.98
C THR A 51 7.16 13.77 -2.25
N GLY A 52 7.78 12.60 -2.31
CA GLY A 52 9.22 12.46 -2.52
C GLY A 52 9.61 11.01 -2.81
N LYS A 53 10.90 10.79 -3.08
CA LYS A 53 11.45 9.47 -3.36
C LYS A 53 11.65 8.67 -2.08
N ALA A 54 11.17 7.44 -2.04
CA ALA A 54 11.35 6.54 -0.91
C ALA A 54 12.78 5.98 -0.88
N LEU A 55 13.48 6.11 0.24
CA LEU A 55 14.82 5.58 0.46
C LEU A 55 14.84 4.69 1.70
N HIS A 56 15.66 3.66 1.67
CA HIS A 56 15.79 2.73 2.79
C HIS A 56 16.65 3.34 3.91
N ILE A 57 16.34 2.99 5.16
CA ILE A 57 17.16 3.32 6.34
C ILE A 57 18.00 2.10 6.70
N ASN A 58 17.32 0.97 6.86
CA ASN A 58 17.92 -0.34 7.10
C ASN A 58 18.03 -1.11 5.78
N GLU A 59 18.56 -2.33 5.83
CA GLU A 59 18.55 -3.23 4.68
C GLU A 59 17.16 -3.30 4.02
N PRO A 60 17.08 -3.13 2.68
CA PRO A 60 15.81 -3.17 1.98
C PRO A 60 15.06 -4.50 2.15
N LEU A 61 13.74 -4.41 2.29
CA LEU A 61 12.88 -5.58 2.22
C LEU A 61 12.96 -6.22 0.83
N ILE A 62 12.88 -7.55 0.77
CA ILE A 62 12.82 -8.28 -0.49
C ILE A 62 11.39 -8.76 -0.71
N ALA A 63 10.77 -8.26 -1.78
CA ALA A 63 9.41 -8.62 -2.12
C ALA A 63 9.28 -10.12 -2.43
N PRO A 64 8.23 -10.79 -1.93
CA PRO A 64 8.17 -12.24 -1.91
C PRO A 64 8.09 -12.86 -3.30
N PHE A 65 7.43 -12.22 -4.26
CA PHE A 65 7.32 -12.71 -5.63
C PHE A 65 8.38 -12.08 -6.54
N SER A 66 8.34 -10.77 -6.76
CA SER A 66 9.23 -10.11 -7.74
C SER A 66 10.69 -10.02 -7.31
N LYS A 67 11.02 -10.30 -6.05
CA LYS A 67 12.37 -10.19 -5.47
C LYS A 67 12.98 -8.79 -5.55
N ARG A 68 12.16 -7.77 -5.82
CA ARG A 68 12.58 -6.37 -5.85
C ARG A 68 12.90 -5.88 -4.43
N LYS A 69 13.94 -5.05 -4.32
CA LYS A 69 14.31 -4.35 -3.08
C LYS A 69 13.35 -3.20 -2.84
N CYS A 70 12.79 -3.10 -1.64
CA CYS A 70 11.71 -2.18 -1.34
C CYS A 70 11.69 -1.73 0.13
N VAL A 71 10.94 -0.67 0.41
CA VAL A 71 10.66 -0.23 1.80
C VAL A 71 9.28 -0.66 2.29
N PHE A 72 8.42 -1.05 1.35
CA PHE A 72 7.06 -1.49 1.62
C PHE A 72 6.64 -2.48 0.54
N TYR A 73 6.06 -3.61 0.92
CA TYR A 73 5.30 -4.44 0.01
C TYR A 73 4.00 -4.95 0.63
N ARG A 74 3.05 -5.26 -0.25
CA ARG A 74 1.81 -5.97 0.08
C ARG A 74 1.60 -7.06 -0.95
N ILE A 75 1.42 -8.29 -0.48
CA ILE A 75 1.03 -9.42 -1.32
C ILE A 75 -0.29 -10.02 -0.88
N LYS A 76 -1.11 -10.40 -1.85
CA LYS A 76 -2.37 -11.11 -1.66
C LYS A 76 -2.44 -12.27 -2.63
N ILE A 77 -2.63 -13.47 -2.11
CA ILE A 77 -2.87 -14.69 -2.89
C ILE A 77 -4.33 -15.09 -2.73
N GLU A 78 -5.01 -15.32 -3.84
CA GLU A 78 -6.43 -15.66 -3.90
C GLU A 78 -6.64 -16.95 -4.69
N GLN A 79 -7.53 -17.80 -4.20
CA GLN A 79 -7.96 -19.03 -4.86
C GLN A 79 -9.40 -18.87 -5.34
N LYS A 80 -9.66 -19.29 -6.58
CA LYS A 80 -11.03 -19.43 -7.08
C LYS A 80 -11.67 -20.66 -6.44
N LYS A 81 -12.76 -20.45 -5.69
CA LYS A 81 -13.59 -21.52 -5.10
C LYS A 81 -14.96 -21.50 -5.78
N HIS A 82 -15.48 -22.69 -6.10
CA HIS A 82 -16.88 -22.85 -6.47
C HIS A 82 -17.66 -23.18 -5.19
N ASN A 83 -18.56 -22.29 -4.80
CA ASN A 83 -19.51 -22.55 -3.72
C ASN A 83 -20.90 -22.16 -4.27
N GLY A 84 -21.58 -23.12 -4.89
CA GLY A 84 -22.79 -22.90 -5.68
C GLY A 84 -22.53 -22.48 -7.13
N ASN A 85 -23.46 -21.73 -7.73
CA ASN A 85 -23.46 -21.44 -9.17
C ASN A 85 -22.40 -20.42 -9.62
N THR A 86 -21.87 -19.59 -8.72
CA THR A 86 -20.93 -18.52 -9.08
C THR A 86 -19.55 -18.72 -8.41
N PRO A 87 -18.46 -18.78 -9.19
CA PRO A 87 -17.13 -18.89 -8.61
C PRO A 87 -16.69 -17.58 -7.95
N THR A 88 -16.15 -17.68 -6.74
CA THR A 88 -15.64 -16.53 -5.99
C THR A 88 -14.16 -16.66 -5.70
N TRP A 89 -13.47 -15.51 -5.63
CA TRP A 89 -12.05 -15.46 -5.26
C TRP A 89 -11.91 -15.28 -3.76
N VAL A 90 -11.36 -16.28 -3.09
CA VAL A 90 -11.16 -16.29 -1.63
C VAL A 90 -9.68 -16.04 -1.34
N THR A 91 -9.40 -15.17 -0.36
CA THR A 91 -8.01 -14.89 0.05
C THR A 91 -7.47 -16.09 0.81
N VAL A 92 -6.33 -16.62 0.36
CA VAL A 92 -5.67 -17.78 1.00
C VAL A 92 -4.37 -17.41 1.69
N ALA A 93 -3.72 -16.32 1.26
CA ALA A 93 -2.64 -15.68 2.00
C ALA A 93 -2.67 -14.18 1.77
N LYS A 94 -2.30 -13.42 2.80
CA LYS A 94 -2.13 -11.98 2.74
C LYS A 94 -0.97 -11.62 3.66
N GLU A 95 0.01 -10.92 3.11
CA GLU A 95 1.14 -10.39 3.87
C GLU A 95 1.36 -8.93 3.50
N GLU A 96 1.72 -8.15 4.50
CA GLU A 96 2.05 -6.74 4.38
C GLU A 96 3.25 -6.48 5.29
N LYS A 97 4.33 -5.93 4.73
CA LYS A 97 5.50 -5.52 5.52
C LYS A 97 5.96 -4.15 5.07
N ILE A 98 6.13 -3.27 6.04
CA ILE A 98 6.71 -1.94 5.89
C ILE A 98 7.79 -1.75 6.94
N GLN A 99 8.83 -1.00 6.59
CA GLN A 99 9.87 -0.59 7.53
C GLN A 99 9.98 0.93 7.58
N PRO A 100 10.65 1.52 8.58
CA PRO A 100 11.04 2.92 8.53
C PRO A 100 11.84 3.24 7.26
N PHE A 101 11.55 4.39 6.65
CA PHE A 101 12.17 4.84 5.41
C PHE A 101 12.27 6.36 5.36
N PHE A 102 13.15 6.89 4.51
CA PHE A 102 13.20 8.32 4.23
C PHE A 102 12.36 8.68 2.99
N LEU A 103 11.76 9.85 3.01
CA LEU A 103 11.33 10.56 1.81
C LEU A 103 12.34 11.63 1.48
N MET A 104 12.93 11.53 0.29
CA MET A 104 13.80 12.56 -0.27
C MET A 104 13.02 13.46 -1.22
N LYS A 105 13.04 14.77 -0.96
CA LYS A 105 12.44 15.80 -1.82
C LYS A 105 13.43 16.96 -1.93
N ASN A 106 13.88 17.27 -3.14
CA ASN A 106 14.82 18.37 -3.41
C ASN A 106 16.11 18.33 -2.56
N GLY A 107 16.65 17.14 -2.28
CA GLY A 107 17.84 16.96 -1.44
C GLY A 107 17.59 17.03 0.07
N GLU A 108 16.36 17.29 0.49
CA GLU A 108 15.93 17.28 1.89
C GLU A 108 15.27 15.94 2.23
N TYR A 109 15.36 15.53 3.49
CA TYR A 109 14.93 14.21 3.93
C TYR A 109 13.94 14.28 5.08
N VAL A 110 12.92 13.44 5.02
CA VAL A 110 11.93 13.26 6.07
C VAL A 110 11.84 11.80 6.44
N MET A 111 12.03 11.49 7.71
CA MET A 111 11.88 10.12 8.21
C MET A 111 10.40 9.79 8.37
N VAL A 112 9.98 8.65 7.81
CA VAL A 112 8.64 8.10 8.02
C VAL A 112 8.76 6.89 8.94
N GLN A 113 7.98 6.88 10.02
CA GLN A 113 8.05 5.84 11.06
C GLN A 113 6.73 5.02 11.12
N PRO A 114 6.46 4.17 10.11
CA PRO A 114 5.35 3.24 10.19
C PRO A 114 5.70 2.07 11.12
N SER A 115 4.69 1.57 11.84
CA SER A 115 4.77 0.39 12.69
C SER A 115 3.68 -0.60 12.29
N GLN A 116 4.12 -1.81 11.93
CA GLN A 116 3.23 -2.91 11.56
C GLN A 116 2.44 -3.40 12.78
N ASP A 117 3.07 -3.44 13.96
CA ASP A 117 2.46 -3.92 15.20
C ASP A 117 1.36 -2.98 15.70
N LEU A 118 1.63 -1.68 15.69
CA LEU A 118 0.66 -0.64 16.07
C LEU A 118 -0.37 -0.38 14.96
N LYS A 119 -0.16 -0.92 13.75
CA LYS A 119 -0.95 -0.65 12.53
C LYS A 119 -1.25 0.84 12.38
N ASN A 120 -0.21 1.66 12.56
CA ASN A 120 -0.33 3.10 12.66
C ASN A 120 -0.41 3.82 11.31
N PHE A 121 -0.58 3.07 10.22
CA PHE A 121 -0.68 3.59 8.86
C PHE A 121 -1.89 3.02 8.10
N LYS A 122 -2.30 3.72 7.04
CA LYS A 122 -3.24 3.27 6.02
C LYS A 122 -2.61 3.51 4.66
N ALA A 123 -2.58 2.48 3.83
CA ALA A 123 -1.89 2.54 2.54
C ALA A 123 -2.76 2.10 1.37
N HIS A 124 -2.68 2.87 0.29
CA HIS A 124 -3.15 2.48 -1.03
C HIS A 124 -1.98 2.45 -2.00
N LEU A 125 -1.54 1.25 -2.36
CA LEU A 125 -0.54 1.01 -3.38
C LEU A 125 -1.20 0.51 -4.67
N VAL A 126 -0.72 0.98 -5.81
CA VAL A 126 -1.01 0.44 -7.13
C VAL A 126 -0.40 -0.96 -7.22
N VAL A 127 -1.11 -1.88 -7.87
CA VAL A 127 -0.66 -3.26 -8.01
C VAL A 127 0.24 -3.34 -9.24
N ASP A 128 1.54 -3.55 -9.02
CA ASP A 128 2.57 -3.58 -10.06
C ASP A 128 2.50 -4.84 -10.92
N LYS A 129 2.26 -6.00 -10.28
CA LYS A 129 2.17 -7.28 -10.97
C LYS A 129 0.87 -8.00 -10.63
N LYS A 130 0.20 -8.45 -11.69
CA LYS A 130 -0.96 -9.34 -11.64
C LYS A 130 -0.65 -10.53 -12.52
N HIS A 131 -0.70 -11.72 -11.94
CA HIS A 131 -0.62 -12.96 -12.71
C HIS A 131 -1.67 -13.93 -12.18
N SER A 132 -2.27 -14.67 -13.09
CA SER A 132 -3.30 -15.67 -12.81
C SER A 132 -2.89 -16.99 -13.44
N THR A 133 -3.00 -18.05 -12.66
CA THR A 133 -2.99 -19.42 -13.19
C THR A 133 -4.41 -19.83 -13.53
N SER A 134 -4.59 -20.43 -14.69
CA SER A 134 -5.85 -21.05 -15.11
C SER A 134 -5.77 -22.55 -14.91
N THR A 135 -6.91 -23.25 -14.93
CA THR A 135 -6.98 -24.71 -14.76
C THR A 135 -6.13 -25.49 -15.78
N PHE A 136 -5.82 -24.88 -16.94
CA PHE A 136 -5.12 -25.52 -18.07
C PHE A 136 -3.62 -25.20 -18.16
N ASN A 137 -3.14 -24.14 -17.49
CA ASN A 137 -1.72 -23.76 -17.47
C ASN A 137 -1.19 -23.83 -16.04
N GLY A 138 -0.15 -24.65 -15.83
CA GLY A 138 0.49 -24.80 -14.52
C GLY A 138 1.11 -23.51 -13.97
N ALA A 139 1.42 -23.51 -12.67
CA ALA A 139 2.17 -22.43 -12.05
C ALA A 139 3.58 -22.33 -12.67
N SER A 140 4.03 -21.11 -12.99
CA SER A 140 5.44 -20.88 -13.35
C SER A 140 6.35 -21.32 -12.20
N PRO A 141 7.62 -21.69 -12.44
CA PRO A 141 8.55 -22.07 -11.38
C PRO A 141 8.67 -21.02 -10.27
N GLU A 142 8.66 -19.73 -10.63
CA GLU A 142 8.67 -18.61 -9.69
C GLU A 142 7.39 -18.56 -8.83
N PHE A 143 6.24 -18.83 -9.44
CA PHE A 143 4.98 -18.86 -8.71
C PHE A 143 4.88 -20.08 -7.79
N GLN A 144 5.40 -21.23 -8.19
CA GLN A 144 5.45 -22.40 -7.30
C GLN A 144 6.32 -22.13 -6.07
N LYS A 145 7.52 -21.53 -6.23
CA LYS A 145 8.37 -21.10 -5.10
C LYS A 145 7.65 -20.14 -4.14
N LEU A 146 6.82 -19.24 -4.69
CA LEU A 146 5.99 -18.36 -3.86
C LEU A 146 4.95 -19.15 -3.08
N LEU A 147 4.23 -20.08 -3.73
CA LEU A 147 3.22 -20.91 -3.08
C LEU A 147 3.83 -21.77 -1.97
N ASP A 148 5.02 -22.32 -2.19
CA ASP A 148 5.74 -23.12 -1.20
C ASP A 148 6.12 -22.27 0.03
N ARG A 149 6.58 -21.03 -0.17
CA ARG A 149 6.86 -20.06 0.91
C ARG A 149 5.64 -19.81 1.80
N TYR A 150 4.44 -19.80 1.24
CA TYR A 150 3.19 -19.60 2.00
C TYR A 150 2.49 -20.92 2.35
N HIS A 151 3.12 -22.07 2.13
CA HIS A 151 2.57 -23.41 2.35
C HIS A 151 1.22 -23.66 1.62
N ILE A 152 1.06 -23.08 0.43
CA ILE A 152 -0.15 -23.21 -0.39
C ILE A 152 0.05 -24.33 -1.43
N LYS A 153 -0.79 -25.37 -1.38
CA LYS A 153 -0.79 -26.42 -2.41
C LYS A 153 -1.38 -25.88 -3.72
N SER A 154 -0.64 -26.00 -4.82
CA SER A 154 -1.07 -25.62 -6.19
C SER A 154 -2.05 -26.62 -6.82
N LYS A 155 -2.04 -27.90 -6.39
CA LYS A 155 -2.94 -28.95 -6.86
C LYS A 155 -4.04 -29.28 -5.85
N ALA A 156 -5.19 -29.72 -6.35
CA ALA A 156 -6.29 -30.31 -5.58
C ALA A 156 -6.00 -31.79 -5.24
N PHE A 157 -6.82 -32.38 -4.38
CA PHE A 157 -6.66 -33.77 -3.92
C PHE A 157 -6.71 -34.81 -5.07
N LEU A 158 -7.42 -34.49 -6.17
CA LEU A 158 -7.53 -35.31 -7.37
C LEU A 158 -6.53 -34.93 -8.49
N GLY A 159 -5.44 -34.22 -8.16
CA GLY A 159 -4.38 -33.88 -9.13
C GLY A 159 -4.65 -32.70 -10.05
N PHE A 160 -5.89 -32.16 -10.09
CA PHE A 160 -6.22 -30.95 -10.87
C PHE A 160 -5.54 -29.69 -10.31
N ASN A 161 -5.12 -28.78 -11.21
CA ASN A 161 -4.55 -27.49 -10.81
C ASN A 161 -5.62 -26.58 -10.20
N LYS A 162 -5.30 -25.93 -9.07
CA LYS A 162 -6.14 -24.89 -8.50
C LYS A 162 -5.97 -23.60 -9.29
N SER A 163 -7.08 -22.94 -9.59
CA SER A 163 -7.07 -21.57 -10.13
C SER A 163 -6.63 -20.58 -9.03
N LEU A 164 -5.36 -20.19 -9.06
CA LEU A 164 -4.75 -19.26 -8.12
C LEU A 164 -4.35 -17.97 -8.84
N ARG A 165 -4.50 -16.83 -8.16
CA ARG A 165 -3.96 -15.54 -8.61
C ARG A 165 -3.25 -14.86 -7.46
N TYR A 166 -2.28 -14.01 -7.77
CA TYR A 166 -1.69 -13.13 -6.77
C TYR A 166 -1.71 -11.68 -7.26
N LYS A 167 -1.61 -10.78 -6.28
CA LYS A 167 -1.43 -9.35 -6.47
C LYS A 167 -0.29 -8.92 -5.57
N GLU A 168 0.72 -8.31 -6.16
CA GLU A 168 1.85 -7.73 -5.46
C GLU A 168 1.88 -6.23 -5.75
N ALA A 169 2.03 -5.43 -4.70
CA ALA A 169 2.18 -3.98 -4.74
C ALA A 169 3.40 -3.61 -3.90
N ILE A 170 4.25 -2.73 -4.41
CA ILE A 170 5.56 -2.44 -3.84
C ILE A 170 5.80 -0.94 -3.84
N VAL A 171 6.52 -0.44 -2.84
CA VAL A 171 7.23 0.83 -2.92
C VAL A 171 8.71 0.51 -3.06
N GLU A 172 9.22 0.61 -4.28
CA GLU A 172 10.62 0.40 -4.59
C GLU A 172 11.50 1.51 -4.01
N ILE A 173 12.79 1.21 -3.88
CA ILE A 173 13.77 2.25 -3.56
C ILE A 173 13.81 3.23 -4.72
N ASN A 174 13.84 4.53 -4.41
CA ASN A 174 13.77 5.67 -5.32
C ASN A 174 12.41 5.92 -6.00
N GLU A 175 11.36 5.17 -5.63
CA GLU A 175 10.02 5.41 -6.14
C GLU A 175 9.41 6.68 -5.53
N GLU A 176 8.75 7.51 -6.35
CA GLU A 176 8.06 8.71 -5.86
C GLU A 176 6.72 8.32 -5.23
N ILE A 177 6.57 8.58 -3.94
CA ILE A 177 5.35 8.33 -3.18
C ILE A 177 4.91 9.58 -2.41
N THR A 178 3.65 9.59 -1.98
CA THR A 178 3.10 10.60 -1.08
C THR A 178 2.78 9.98 0.27
N VAL A 179 3.29 10.61 1.33
CA VAL A 179 2.99 10.27 2.71
C VAL A 179 2.39 11.47 3.42
N ALA A 180 1.31 11.26 4.16
CA ALA A 180 0.79 12.23 5.11
C ALA A 180 0.93 11.74 6.55
N GLY A 181 1.27 12.66 7.44
CA GLY A 181 1.48 12.40 8.86
C GLY A 181 1.57 13.70 9.65
N ILE A 182 1.71 13.57 10.96
CA ILE A 182 1.99 14.70 11.84
C ILE A 182 3.48 15.01 11.75
N GLY A 183 3.80 16.23 11.31
CA GLY A 183 5.17 16.72 11.24
C GLY A 183 5.77 16.93 12.62
N LYS A 184 6.99 16.45 12.84
CA LYS A 184 7.78 16.78 14.04
C LYS A 184 9.24 16.99 13.67
N TRP A 185 9.93 17.78 14.50
CA TRP A 185 11.39 17.90 14.45
C TRP A 185 11.96 17.18 15.67
N LYS A 186 12.84 16.22 15.44
CA LYS A 186 13.56 15.50 16.49
C LYS A 186 15.02 15.90 16.45
N ASN A 187 15.60 16.20 17.61
CA ASN A 187 17.05 16.39 17.72
C ASN A 187 17.72 15.02 17.53
N LEU A 188 18.83 15.02 16.80
CA LEU A 188 19.66 13.83 16.66
C LEU A 188 20.71 13.84 17.77
N ASN A 189 20.75 12.78 18.58
CA ASN A 189 21.80 12.61 19.59
C ASN A 189 23.10 12.11 18.97
N GLU A 190 23.01 11.39 17.84
CA GLU A 190 24.13 10.93 17.03
C GLU A 190 23.89 11.31 15.55
N PRO A 191 24.90 11.80 14.83
CA PRO A 191 24.78 12.11 13.42
C PRO A 191 24.50 10.82 12.62
N ILE A 192 23.48 10.85 11.75
CA ILE A 192 23.22 9.75 10.83
C ILE A 192 24.23 9.88 9.69
N GLU A 193 24.93 8.79 9.37
CA GLU A 193 25.95 8.77 8.29
C GLU A 193 25.34 9.30 6.97
N GLY A 194 25.95 10.34 6.42
CA GLY A 194 25.47 11.04 5.21
C GLY A 194 24.50 12.22 5.45
N TYR A 195 24.22 12.62 6.70
CA TYR A 195 23.29 13.70 7.04
C TYR A 195 23.89 14.74 8.00
N THR A 196 23.87 16.01 7.58
CA THR A 196 24.57 17.13 8.27
C THR A 196 23.74 17.84 9.34
N TYR A 197 22.51 17.42 9.63
CA TYR A 197 21.57 18.19 10.45
C TYR A 197 21.60 17.78 11.92
N SER A 198 21.55 18.76 12.83
CA SER A 198 21.33 18.54 14.28
C SER A 198 19.89 18.11 14.61
N LYS A 199 18.98 18.19 13.64
CA LYS A 199 17.58 17.81 13.74
C LYS A 199 17.11 17.11 12.48
N ILE A 200 16.18 16.17 12.64
CA ILE A 200 15.52 15.49 11.53
C ILE A 200 14.02 15.74 11.56
N ALA A 201 13.47 16.00 10.37
CA ALA A 201 12.04 16.06 10.15
C ALA A 201 11.46 14.64 10.13
N THR A 202 10.37 14.41 10.87
CA THR A 202 9.64 13.14 10.89
C THR A 202 8.17 13.32 10.54
N LEU A 203 7.61 12.31 9.87
CA LEU A 203 6.17 12.13 9.74
C LEU A 203 5.75 10.94 10.59
N GLU A 204 4.89 11.22 11.57
CA GLU A 204 4.43 10.24 12.54
C GLU A 204 2.90 10.15 12.57
N SER A 205 2.41 9.03 13.09
CA SER A 205 1.02 8.90 13.50
C SER A 205 0.80 9.46 14.91
N ASN A 206 -0.44 9.79 15.24
CA ASN A 206 -0.91 9.95 16.62
C ASN A 206 -2.22 9.17 16.82
N ASP A 207 -2.83 9.28 18.00
CA ASP A 207 -4.06 8.55 18.37
C ASP A 207 -5.23 8.83 17.41
N ASN A 208 -5.29 10.05 16.86
CA ASN A 208 -6.39 10.49 15.99
C ASN A 208 -6.09 10.29 14.50
N GLN A 209 -4.81 10.26 14.12
CA GLN A 209 -4.37 10.33 12.74
C GLN A 209 -3.27 9.31 12.47
N LYS A 210 -3.64 8.30 11.66
CA LYS A 210 -2.69 7.35 11.08
C LYS A 210 -1.91 7.99 9.94
N LEU A 211 -0.70 7.48 9.69
CA LEU A 211 0.03 7.77 8.46
C LEU A 211 -0.81 7.36 7.25
N LEU A 212 -0.84 8.19 6.20
CA LEU A 212 -1.49 7.85 4.94
C LEU A 212 -0.42 7.73 3.86
N ILE A 213 -0.33 6.58 3.19
CA ILE A 213 0.74 6.26 2.23
C ILE A 213 0.13 5.89 0.89
N THR A 214 0.66 6.46 -0.20
CA THR A 214 0.26 6.09 -1.56
C THR A 214 1.36 6.35 -2.58
N ASP A 215 1.43 5.50 -3.59
CA ASP A 215 2.26 5.61 -4.80
C ASP A 215 1.47 6.22 -5.99
N LEU A 216 0.27 6.73 -5.74
CA LEU A 216 -0.50 7.38 -6.78
C LEU A 216 0.21 8.67 -7.24
N PRO A 217 0.16 8.99 -8.55
CA PRO A 217 0.74 10.21 -9.08
C PRO A 217 0.26 11.45 -8.34
N LYS A 218 1.16 12.39 -8.09
CA LYS A 218 0.90 13.61 -7.30
C LYS A 218 -0.28 14.43 -7.84
N GLU A 219 -0.55 14.39 -9.15
CA GLU A 219 -1.67 15.06 -9.81
C GLU A 219 -3.02 14.53 -9.32
N ARG A 220 -3.08 13.27 -8.85
CA ARG A 220 -4.29 12.67 -8.29
C ARG A 220 -4.50 13.04 -6.82
N ILE A 221 -3.46 13.52 -6.15
CA ILE A 221 -3.40 13.69 -4.69
C ILE A 221 -3.33 15.17 -4.27
N ASN A 222 -2.79 16.02 -5.13
CA ASN A 222 -2.80 17.46 -4.93
C ASN A 222 -4.14 18.04 -5.39
N LYS A 223 -4.64 19.03 -4.64
CA LYS A 223 -5.78 19.84 -5.07
C LYS A 223 -5.27 20.74 -6.20
N LYS A 224 -6.00 20.76 -7.33
CA LYS A 224 -5.78 21.76 -8.37
C LYS A 224 -6.13 23.14 -7.84
#